data_AF-A0A158KKD1-F1
#
_entry.id   AF-A0A158KKD1-F1
#
_cell.length_a   1.000
_cell.length_b   1.000
_cell.length_c   1.000
_cell.angle_alpha   90.00
_cell.angle_beta   90.00
_cell.angle_gamma   90.00
#
_symmetry.space_group_name_H-M   'P 1'
#
loop_
_entity.id
_entity.type
_entity.pdbx_description
1 polymer ?
#
loop_
_entity_poly.entity_id
_entity_poly.type
_entity_poly.pdbx_seq_one_letter_code
_entity_poly.pdbx_strand_id
1 'polypeptide(L)'
;MRHSRGDTEGVPVGNGQHISPAEFLLMAGFLAYRAPAASADARAAARRILVAVLEVATARGFTDSDVLEAMMANAQKSSHMRKLAEQATAAVGDVPAYLQVIRSAGVIMEEGL
;
A
#
# COMPACT_ATOMS: atom_id res chain seq x y z
N MET A 1 -11.62 -32.21 3.20
CA MET A 1 -11.15 -31.79 1.86
C MET A 1 -10.36 -30.51 2.04
N ARG A 2 -9.12 -30.47 1.54
CA ARG A 2 -8.20 -29.31 1.64
C ARG A 2 -8.69 -28.19 0.71
N HIS A 3 -8.98 -27.01 1.25
CA HIS A 3 -8.98 -25.77 0.47
C HIS A 3 -7.76 -24.94 0.88
N SER A 4 -6.62 -25.28 0.29
CA SER A 4 -5.45 -24.42 0.21
C SER A 4 -5.56 -23.62 -1.09
N ARG A 5 -6.15 -22.41 -1.04
CA ARG A 5 -6.13 -21.43 -2.13
C ARG A 5 -6.64 -20.08 -1.61
N GLY A 6 -5.76 -19.22 -1.10
CA GLY A 6 -6.13 -17.89 -0.61
C GLY A 6 -4.95 -16.93 -0.41
N ASP A 7 -3.71 -17.43 -0.25
CA ASP A 7 -2.52 -16.60 -0.02
C ASP A 7 -2.06 -15.72 -1.21
N THR A 8 -2.89 -15.56 -2.26
CA THR A 8 -2.55 -14.81 -3.49
C THR A 8 -3.58 -13.76 -3.92
N GLU A 9 -4.66 -13.53 -3.16
CA GLU A 9 -5.79 -12.71 -3.65
C GLU A 9 -5.58 -11.18 -3.61
N GLY A 10 -4.53 -10.69 -2.95
CA GLY A 10 -4.24 -9.26 -2.84
C GLY A 10 -4.48 -8.72 -1.44
N VAL A 11 -4.56 -7.40 -1.31
CA VAL A 11 -4.75 -6.71 -0.03
C VAL A 11 -6.24 -6.55 0.26
N PRO A 12 -6.74 -7.04 1.40
CA PRO A 12 -8.15 -6.91 1.75
C PRO A 12 -8.49 -5.46 2.07
N VAL A 13 -9.60 -4.96 1.52
CA VAL A 13 -10.09 -3.58 1.73
C VAL A 13 -11.52 -3.51 2.27
N GLY A 14 -12.04 -4.63 2.78
CA GLY A 14 -13.40 -4.77 3.29
C GLY A 14 -14.38 -5.31 2.24
N ASN A 15 -15.59 -5.71 2.67
CA ASN A 15 -16.65 -6.26 1.81
C ASN A 15 -16.22 -7.47 0.95
N GLY A 16 -15.26 -8.27 1.45
CA GLY A 16 -14.68 -9.39 0.69
C GLY A 16 -13.86 -8.98 -0.54
N GLN A 17 -13.58 -7.68 -0.72
CA GLN A 17 -12.81 -7.17 -1.85
C GLN A 17 -11.32 -7.20 -1.54
N HIS A 18 -10.55 -7.59 -2.55
CA HIS A 18 -9.10 -7.53 -2.56
C HIS A 18 -8.63 -6.68 -3.73
N ILE A 19 -7.59 -5.88 -3.49
CA ILE A 19 -6.93 -5.08 -4.53
C ILE A 19 -5.45 -5.42 -4.58
N SER A 20 -4.78 -5.11 -5.69
CA SER A 20 -3.33 -5.35 -5.76
C SER A 20 -2.57 -4.50 -4.73
N PRO A 21 -1.38 -4.92 -4.27
CA PRO A 21 -0.52 -4.11 -3.40
C PRO A 21 -0.27 -2.71 -3.95
N ALA A 22 -0.04 -2.58 -5.26
CA ALA A 22 0.16 -1.30 -5.92
C ALA A 22 -1.09 -0.39 -5.83
N GLU A 23 -2.27 -0.95 -6.07
CA GLU A 23 -3.54 -0.21 -5.91
C GLU A 23 -3.77 0.21 -4.46
N PHE A 24 -3.44 -0.66 -3.50
CA PHE A 24 -3.50 -0.33 -2.08
C PHE A 24 -2.53 0.80 -1.71
N LEU A 25 -1.30 0.75 -2.21
CA LEU A 25 -0.30 1.81 -1.98
C LEU A 25 -0.77 3.15 -2.55
N LEU A 26 -1.34 3.16 -3.76
CA LEU A 26 -1.90 4.36 -4.37
C LEU A 26 -3.10 4.90 -3.58
N MET A 27 -3.96 4.02 -3.06
CA MET A 27 -5.08 4.40 -2.19
C MET A 27 -4.58 5.01 -0.88
N ALA A 28 -3.56 4.42 -0.26
CA ALA A 28 -2.91 4.98 0.93
C ALA A 28 -2.29 6.35 0.65
N GLY A 29 -1.60 6.52 -0.48
CA GLY A 29 -1.07 7.83 -0.91
C GLY A 29 -2.17 8.88 -1.11
N PHE A 30 -3.29 8.50 -1.73
CA PHE A 30 -4.45 9.39 -1.86
C PHE A 30 -5.02 9.79 -0.49
N LEU A 31 -5.20 8.83 0.43
CA LEU A 31 -5.69 9.12 1.79
C LEU A 31 -4.73 10.04 2.53
N ALA A 32 -3.42 9.79 2.47
CA ALA A 32 -2.40 10.56 3.17
C ALA A 32 -2.34 12.02 2.70
N TYR A 33 -2.42 12.28 1.39
CA TYR A 33 -2.13 13.60 0.82
C TYR A 33 -3.35 14.36 0.28
N ARG A 34 -4.40 13.65 -0.13
CA ARG A 34 -5.43 14.20 -1.02
C ARG A 34 -6.87 14.04 -0.53
N ALA A 35 -7.08 13.39 0.62
CA ALA A 35 -8.41 13.20 1.20
C ALA A 35 -8.62 14.07 2.46
N PRO A 36 -8.78 15.40 2.35
CA PRO A 36 -8.94 16.28 3.52
C PRO A 36 -10.22 15.98 4.32
N ALA A 37 -11.22 15.36 3.68
CA ALA A 37 -12.45 14.91 4.33
C ALA A 37 -12.29 13.61 5.14
N ALA A 38 -11.19 12.87 4.95
CA ALA A 38 -10.89 11.71 5.77
C ALA A 38 -10.47 12.13 7.19
N SER A 39 -10.80 11.29 8.18
CA SER A 39 -10.40 11.54 9.56
C SER A 39 -8.89 11.72 9.69
N ALA A 40 -8.45 12.53 10.66
CA ALA A 40 -7.03 12.72 10.92
C ALA A 40 -6.31 11.38 11.17
N ASP A 41 -6.97 10.47 11.88
CA ASP A 41 -6.43 9.13 12.17
C ASP A 41 -6.28 8.28 10.91
N ALA A 42 -7.25 8.31 9.99
CA ALA A 42 -7.14 7.58 8.72
C ALA A 42 -6.00 8.11 7.87
N ARG A 43 -5.82 9.44 7.80
CA ARG A 43 -4.71 10.07 7.10
C ARG A 43 -3.35 9.72 7.73
N ALA A 44 -3.28 9.73 9.06
CA ALA A 44 -2.08 9.36 9.79
C ALA A 44 -1.73 7.87 9.63
N ALA A 45 -2.73 6.98 9.64
CA ALA A 45 -2.54 5.56 9.35
C ALA A 45 -2.04 5.34 7.92
N ALA A 46 -2.65 6.00 6.94
CA ALA A 46 -2.22 5.94 5.55
C ALA A 46 -0.78 6.46 5.36
N ARG A 47 -0.39 7.53 6.06
CA ARG A 47 0.98 8.04 6.07
C ARG A 47 1.96 7.01 6.62
N ARG A 48 1.63 6.35 7.73
CA ARG A 48 2.46 5.29 8.34
C ARG A 48 2.65 4.10 7.40
N ILE A 49 1.58 3.65 6.74
CA ILE A 49 1.65 2.59 5.72
C ILE A 49 2.62 3.00 4.61
N LEU A 50 2.44 4.21 4.06
CA LEU A 50 3.24 4.69 2.94
C LEU A 50 4.73 4.74 3.30
N VAL A 51 5.07 5.30 4.47
CA VAL A 51 6.45 5.33 4.97
C VAL A 51 7.01 3.91 5.13
N ALA A 52 6.30 3.01 5.81
CA ALA A 52 6.78 1.65 6.05
C ALA A 52 7.03 0.86 4.75
N VAL A 53 6.12 0.97 3.78
CA VAL A 53 6.25 0.30 2.46
C VAL A 53 7.44 0.85 1.70
N LEU A 54 7.60 2.18 1.66
CA LEU A 54 8.68 2.83 0.93
C LEU A 54 10.05 2.56 1.56
N GLU A 55 10.15 2.60 2.89
CA GLU A 55 11.39 2.26 3.61
C GLU A 55 11.84 0.81 3.31
N VAL A 56 10.91 -0.15 3.34
CA VAL A 56 11.22 -1.56 3.01
C VAL A 56 11.58 -1.73 1.54
N ALA A 57 10.87 -1.05 0.63
CA ALA A 57 11.18 -1.08 -0.79
C ALA A 57 12.58 -0.53 -1.07
N THR A 58 12.94 0.62 -0.46
CA THR A 58 14.25 1.24 -0.60
C THR A 58 15.36 0.38 -0.01
N ALA A 59 15.14 -0.24 1.15
CA ALA A 59 16.07 -1.22 1.73
C ALA A 59 16.32 -2.43 0.80
N ARG A 60 15.42 -2.68 -0.16
CA ARG A 60 15.50 -3.75 -1.16
C ARG A 60 15.82 -3.27 -2.57
N GLY A 61 16.30 -2.03 -2.71
CA GLY A 61 16.83 -1.49 -3.96
C GLY A 61 15.86 -0.67 -4.80
N PHE A 62 14.67 -0.32 -4.28
CA PHE A 62 13.80 0.64 -4.95
C PHE A 62 14.32 2.08 -4.74
N THR A 63 14.83 2.68 -5.81
CA THR A 63 15.51 4.00 -5.78
C THR A 63 14.57 5.18 -5.97
N ASP A 64 13.36 4.96 -6.48
CA ASP A 64 12.42 6.02 -6.87
C ASP A 64 11.38 6.34 -5.79
N SER A 65 11.70 6.10 -4.52
CA SER A 65 10.81 6.36 -3.38
C SER A 65 10.38 7.83 -3.28
N ASP A 66 11.35 8.74 -3.29
CA ASP A 66 11.09 10.18 -3.19
C ASP A 66 10.28 10.70 -4.39
N VAL A 67 10.54 10.13 -5.58
CA VAL A 67 9.80 10.46 -6.80
C VAL A 67 8.34 10.01 -6.67
N LEU A 68 8.10 8.76 -6.25
CA LEU A 68 6.76 8.23 -6.08
C LEU A 68 5.97 9.03 -5.01
N GLU A 69 6.59 9.32 -3.87
CA GLU A 69 5.96 10.12 -2.81
C GLU A 69 5.62 11.54 -3.31
N ALA A 70 6.54 12.19 -4.02
CA ALA A 70 6.31 13.51 -4.60
C ALA A 70 5.17 13.48 -5.63
N MET A 71 5.09 12.46 -6.48
CA MET A 71 4.01 12.31 -7.46
C MET A 71 2.64 12.17 -6.78
N MET A 72 2.56 11.38 -5.70
CA MET A 72 1.33 11.21 -4.91
C MET A 72 0.92 12.53 -4.23
N ALA A 73 1.86 13.24 -3.63
CA ALA A 73 1.61 14.52 -2.97
C ALA A 73 1.10 15.59 -3.95
N ASN A 74 1.64 15.60 -5.18
CA ASN A 74 1.25 16.54 -6.25
C ASN A 74 0.01 16.10 -7.06
N ALA A 75 -0.65 15.01 -6.67
CA ALA A 75 -1.84 14.47 -7.37
C ALA A 75 -1.62 14.15 -8.86
N GLN A 76 -0.39 13.77 -9.24
CA GLN A 76 -0.08 13.41 -10.63
C GLN A 76 -0.69 12.06 -10.99
N LYS A 77 -1.82 12.06 -11.70
CA LYS A 77 -2.38 10.84 -12.28
C LYS A 77 -1.62 10.49 -13.56
N SER A 78 -0.75 9.49 -13.50
CA SER A 78 0.02 9.03 -14.67
C SER A 78 0.23 7.52 -14.64
N SER A 79 0.40 6.93 -15.83
CA SER A 79 0.85 5.54 -15.99
C SER A 79 2.22 5.32 -15.33
N HIS A 80 3.06 6.36 -15.30
CA HIS A 80 4.35 6.34 -14.63
C HIS A 80 4.21 6.16 -13.11
N MET A 81 3.31 6.90 -12.45
CA MET A 81 3.05 6.73 -11.01
C MET A 81 2.57 5.31 -10.68
N ARG A 82 1.71 4.74 -11.53
CA ARG A 82 1.25 3.35 -11.37
C ARG A 82 2.41 2.37 -11.48
N LYS A 83 3.27 2.53 -12.48
CA LYS A 83 4.46 1.69 -12.67
C LYS A 83 5.42 1.76 -11.47
N LEU A 84 5.67 2.96 -10.94
CA LEU A 84 6.51 3.13 -9.75
C LEU A 84 5.89 2.44 -8.52
N ALA A 85 4.57 2.51 -8.33
CA ALA A 85 3.89 1.78 -7.25
C ALA A 85 3.99 0.25 -7.41
N GLU A 86 3.86 -0.25 -8.64
CA GLU A 86 4.08 -1.68 -8.95
C GLU A 86 5.52 -2.11 -8.65
N GLN A 87 6.52 -1.30 -9.02
CA GLN A 87 7.92 -1.57 -8.72
C GLN A 87 8.22 -1.52 -7.21
N ALA A 88 7.71 -0.51 -6.51
CA ALA A 88 7.88 -0.39 -5.06
C ALA A 88 7.31 -1.61 -4.33
N THR A 89 6.08 -1.99 -4.67
CA THR A 89 5.43 -3.15 -4.03
C THR A 89 6.06 -4.48 -4.43
N ALA A 90 6.55 -4.63 -5.66
CA ALA A 90 7.35 -5.80 -6.06
C ALA A 90 8.67 -5.90 -5.28
N ALA A 91 9.32 -4.78 -4.95
CA ALA A 91 10.53 -4.77 -4.11
C ALA A 91 10.22 -5.19 -2.66
N VAL A 92 9.01 -4.93 -2.15
CA VAL A 92 8.54 -5.45 -0.85
C VAL A 92 8.25 -6.96 -0.88
N GLY A 93 8.13 -7.56 -2.06
CA GLY A 93 7.95 -9.00 -2.22
C GLY A 93 6.51 -9.40 -2.50
N ASP A 94 6.12 -10.58 -2.03
CA ASP A 94 4.78 -11.12 -2.25
C ASP A 94 3.70 -10.47 -1.36
N VAL A 95 2.44 -10.82 -1.60
CA VAL A 95 1.30 -10.28 -0.84
C VAL A 95 1.46 -10.52 0.68
N PRO A 96 1.84 -11.72 1.16
CA PRO A 96 2.12 -11.93 2.59
C PRO A 96 3.20 -10.99 3.16
N ALA A 97 4.31 -10.79 2.45
CA ALA A 97 5.35 -9.85 2.88
C ALA A 97 4.80 -8.41 2.96
N TYR A 98 3.99 -8.01 1.98
CA TYR A 98 3.34 -6.70 1.96
C TYR A 98 2.37 -6.50 3.13
N LEU A 99 1.52 -7.49 3.41
CA LEU A 99 0.57 -7.45 4.55
C LEU A 99 1.31 -7.39 5.89
N GLN A 100 2.46 -8.06 6.00
CA GLN A 100 3.29 -8.01 7.21
C GLN A 100 3.84 -6.59 7.44
N VAL A 101 4.24 -5.88 6.38
CA VAL A 101 4.69 -4.47 6.47
C VAL A 101 3.55 -3.53 6.88
N ILE A 102 2.33 -3.74 6.36
CA ILE A 102 1.17 -2.95 6.78
C ILE A 102 0.86 -3.17 8.27
N ARG A 103 0.94 -4.44 8.72
CA ARG A 103 0.70 -4.79 10.13
C ARG A 103 1.73 -4.17 11.06
N SER A 104 3.01 -4.13 10.67
CA SER A 104 4.06 -3.49 11.46
C SER A 104 3.92 -1.95 11.52
N ALA A 105 3.26 -1.33 10.55
CA ALA A 105 2.90 0.09 10.59
C ALA A 105 1.78 0.42 11.61
N GLY A 106 1.29 -0.59 12.34
CA GLY A 106 0.25 -0.44 13.36
C GLY A 106 -1.15 -0.33 12.78
N VAL A 107 -1.38 -0.93 11.60
CA VAL A 107 -2.69 -1.06 10.98
C VAL A 107 -3.13 -2.51 11.08
N ILE A 108 -4.16 -2.75 11.89
CA ILE A 108 -4.85 -4.04 11.94
C ILE A 108 -5.91 -4.00 10.85
N MET A 109 -5.70 -4.77 9.78
CA MET A 109 -6.74 -5.02 8.79
C MET A 109 -7.73 -5.97 9.45
N GLU A 110 -8.96 -5.52 9.68
CA GLU A 110 -10.03 -6.38 10.19
C GLU A 110 -10.28 -7.47 9.12
N GLU A 111 -9.95 -8.72 9.44
CA GLU A 111 -10.39 -9.86 8.67
C GLU A 111 -11.92 -9.90 8.82
N GLY A 112 -12.64 -9.64 7.72
CA GLY A 112 -14.10 -9.64 7.73
C GLY A 112 -14.61 -10.95 8.32
N LEU A 113 -15.26 -10.87 9.48
CA LEU A 113 -16.04 -11.94 10.09
C LEU A 113 -17.38 -12.11 9.36
#